data_AF-A0A537L7Z5-F1
#
_entry.id   AF-A0A537L7Z5-F1
#
_cell.length_a   1.000
_cell.length_b   1.000
_cell.length_c   1.000
_cell.angle_alpha   90.00
_cell.angle_beta   90.00
_cell.angle_gamma   90.00
#
_symmetry.space_group_name_H-M   'P 1'
#
loop_
_entity.id
_entity.type
_entity.pdbx_description
1 polymer ?
#
loop_
_entity_poly.entity_id
_entity_poly.type
_entity_poly.pdbx_seq_one_letter_code
_entity_poly.pdbx_strand_id
1 'polypeptide(L)'
;MPIRNSYRAFFIAILPLAVLQAALFASRLAGDMGAGTSVPMPDSALGLFVARFGMDVAALACGHLALRQAGIATRAAYGLMGGAAVALAYTLAQKHGLQLTAPTPGTVVTAAIVPVIVGMIAGFLYAQFAGREFAAETAPVASAAQSPATEPIAPAAAPPRAPATYDGPVLVRTSIAATVIAAAMPAIFVTVLTLSVIMPGFGSIMGASADRSVLAAELALPAQIFFITVFVMFVPAAIVVVATHMLARSFRFTSGGHYALIGAAVNCVAALLLIAMVHAAFLFPVAAIVGAVMGAVYRRFAGIEPLPLPEDVLAQDPRTLVPADHPSRRTHAVIMNG
;
A
#
# COMPACT_ATOMS: atom_id res chain seq x y z
N MET A 1 -7.23 17.77 10.86
CA MET A 1 -7.70 17.88 9.47
C MET A 1 -8.00 16.49 8.95
N PRO A 2 -9.26 16.19 8.57
CA PRO A 2 -9.64 14.88 8.05
C PRO A 2 -9.00 14.57 6.69
N ILE A 3 -8.96 13.29 6.33
CA ILE A 3 -8.56 12.83 4.99
C ILE A 3 -9.69 13.16 4.00
N ARG A 4 -9.33 13.66 2.81
CA ARG A 4 -10.29 14.09 1.79
C ARG A 4 -11.07 12.89 1.21
N ASN A 5 -12.31 13.12 0.79
CA ASN A 5 -13.01 12.17 -0.07
C ASN A 5 -12.44 12.24 -1.49
N SER A 6 -11.77 11.19 -1.94
CA SER A 6 -11.16 11.13 -3.26
C SER A 6 -11.47 9.79 -3.94
N TYR A 7 -12.35 9.81 -4.94
CA TYR A 7 -12.66 8.63 -5.74
C TYR A 7 -11.42 8.05 -6.41
N ARG A 8 -10.52 8.91 -6.91
CA ARG A 8 -9.26 8.48 -7.54
C ARG A 8 -8.35 7.73 -6.55
N ALA A 9 -8.20 8.25 -5.33
CA ALA A 9 -7.43 7.58 -4.29
C ALA A 9 -8.08 6.25 -3.87
N PHE A 10 -9.41 6.23 -3.81
CA PHE A 10 -10.18 5.04 -3.48
C PHE A 10 -9.99 3.94 -4.53
N PHE A 11 -10.08 4.26 -5.83
CA PHE A 11 -9.81 3.32 -6.91
C PHE A 11 -8.40 2.72 -6.85
N ILE A 12 -7.39 3.54 -6.51
CA ILE A 12 -6.01 3.04 -6.34
C ILE A 12 -5.91 2.11 -5.12
N ALA A 13 -6.58 2.47 -4.02
CA ALA A 13 -6.55 1.71 -2.77
C ALA A 13 -7.20 0.33 -2.89
N ILE A 14 -8.26 0.17 -3.70
CA ILE A 14 -8.94 -1.13 -3.87
C ILE A 14 -8.21 -2.07 -4.85
N LEU A 15 -7.25 -1.58 -5.63
CA LEU A 15 -6.57 -2.38 -6.65
C LEU A 15 -5.80 -3.59 -6.08
N PRO A 16 -5.01 -3.48 -4.99
CA PRO A 16 -4.40 -4.63 -4.34
C PRO A 16 -5.43 -5.68 -3.89
N LEU A 17 -6.58 -5.23 -3.39
CA LEU A 17 -7.68 -6.13 -2.99
C LEU A 17 -8.29 -6.84 -4.19
N ALA A 18 -8.53 -6.12 -5.29
CA ALA A 18 -9.07 -6.70 -6.52
C ALA A 18 -8.14 -7.77 -7.08
N VAL A 19 -6.83 -7.49 -7.13
CA VAL A 19 -5.80 -8.43 -7.62
C VAL A 19 -5.72 -9.65 -6.71
N LEU A 20 -5.65 -9.46 -5.39
CA LEU A 20 -5.62 -10.58 -4.44
C LEU A 20 -6.87 -11.44 -4.60
N GLN A 21 -8.05 -10.81 -4.61
CA GLN A 21 -9.32 -11.53 -4.67
C GLN A 21 -9.44 -12.30 -5.98
N ALA A 22 -9.03 -11.71 -7.11
CA ALA A 22 -9.03 -12.38 -8.41
C ALA A 22 -8.05 -13.57 -8.42
N ALA A 23 -6.85 -13.41 -7.85
CA ALA A 23 -5.86 -14.47 -7.76
C ALA A 23 -6.32 -15.63 -6.86
N LEU A 24 -6.86 -15.34 -5.68
CA LEU A 24 -7.40 -16.36 -4.78
C LEU A 24 -8.58 -17.10 -5.40
N PHE A 25 -9.47 -16.35 -6.06
CA PHE A 25 -10.63 -16.91 -6.73
C PHE A 25 -10.24 -17.82 -7.91
N ALA A 26 -9.34 -17.36 -8.77
CA ALA A 26 -8.84 -18.14 -9.91
C ALA A 26 -8.06 -19.38 -9.47
N SER A 27 -7.18 -19.24 -8.48
CA SER A 27 -6.41 -20.37 -7.91
C SER A 27 -7.35 -21.43 -7.35
N ARG A 28 -8.43 -21.01 -6.68
CA ARG A 28 -9.40 -21.94 -6.12
C ARG A 28 -10.19 -22.67 -7.19
N LEU A 29 -10.69 -21.94 -8.19
CA LEU A 29 -11.41 -22.52 -9.33
C LEU A 29 -10.54 -23.56 -10.05
N ALA A 30 -9.28 -23.23 -10.30
CA ALA A 30 -8.32 -24.14 -10.93
C ALA A 30 -8.05 -25.39 -10.08
N GLY A 31 -7.92 -25.22 -8.75
CA GLY A 31 -7.77 -26.33 -7.81
C GLY A 31 -8.98 -27.27 -7.81
N ASP A 32 -10.19 -26.71 -7.80
CA ASP A 32 -11.44 -27.50 -7.84
C ASP A 32 -11.60 -28.24 -9.18
N MET A 33 -11.26 -27.61 -10.31
CA MET A 33 -11.22 -28.27 -11.63
C MET A 33 -10.23 -29.44 -11.65
N GLY A 34 -9.02 -29.26 -11.09
CA GLY A 34 -7.99 -30.29 -11.05
C GLY A 34 -8.33 -31.46 -10.14
N ALA A 35 -9.06 -31.21 -9.04
CA ALA A 35 -9.54 -32.23 -8.11
C ALA A 35 -10.80 -32.98 -8.60
N GLY A 36 -11.35 -32.61 -9.76
CA GLY A 36 -12.58 -33.19 -10.29
C GLY A 36 -13.82 -32.87 -9.45
N THR A 37 -13.78 -31.80 -8.64
CA THR A 37 -14.94 -31.36 -7.86
C THR A 37 -15.90 -30.55 -8.74
N SER A 38 -17.16 -30.44 -8.32
CA SER A 38 -18.14 -29.65 -9.05
C SER A 38 -17.79 -28.16 -8.95
N VAL A 39 -17.45 -27.55 -10.08
CA VAL A 39 -17.12 -26.13 -10.18
C VAL A 39 -18.40 -25.33 -10.48
N PRO A 40 -18.63 -24.17 -9.83
CA PRO A 40 -19.78 -23.34 -10.13
C PRO A 40 -19.77 -22.88 -11.59
N MET A 41 -20.97 -22.71 -12.16
CA MET A 41 -21.14 -22.13 -13.50
C MET A 41 -20.48 -20.73 -13.57
N PRO A 42 -19.94 -20.31 -14.72
CA PRO A 42 -19.21 -19.04 -14.86
C PRO A 42 -19.94 -17.82 -14.30
N ASP A 43 -21.25 -17.72 -14.52
CA ASP A 43 -22.06 -16.60 -14.02
C ASP A 43 -22.19 -16.61 -12.49
N SER A 44 -22.34 -17.80 -11.89
CA SER A 44 -22.37 -17.94 -10.42
C SER A 44 -21.02 -17.62 -9.82
N ALA A 45 -19.94 -18.03 -10.48
CA ALA A 45 -18.58 -17.73 -10.05
C ALA A 45 -18.32 -16.21 -10.11
N LEU A 46 -18.70 -15.56 -11.20
CA LEU A 46 -18.63 -14.10 -11.33
C LEU A 46 -19.47 -13.39 -10.26
N GLY A 47 -20.69 -13.87 -10.00
CA GLY A 47 -21.57 -13.33 -8.95
C GLY A 47 -20.93 -13.40 -7.56
N LEU A 48 -20.34 -14.54 -7.20
CA LEU A 48 -19.61 -14.70 -5.93
C LEU A 48 -18.40 -13.77 -5.84
N PHE A 49 -17.62 -13.66 -6.92
CA PHE A 49 -16.47 -12.75 -6.98
C PHE A 49 -16.89 -11.29 -6.76
N VAL A 50 -17.91 -10.82 -7.50
CA VAL A 50 -18.41 -9.45 -7.41
C VAL A 50 -18.99 -9.17 -6.02
N ALA A 51 -19.77 -10.09 -5.46
CA ALA A 51 -20.35 -9.93 -4.14
C ALA A 51 -19.26 -9.84 -3.05
N ARG A 52 -18.26 -10.73 -3.11
CA ARG A 52 -17.16 -10.75 -2.15
C ARG A 52 -16.30 -9.49 -2.25
N PHE A 53 -15.91 -9.10 -3.47
CA PHE A 53 -15.12 -7.90 -3.69
C PHE A 53 -15.90 -6.64 -3.29
N GLY A 54 -17.19 -6.57 -3.63
CA GLY A 54 -18.08 -5.48 -3.23
C GLY A 54 -18.17 -5.32 -1.71
N MET A 55 -18.17 -6.42 -0.96
CA MET A 55 -18.16 -6.40 0.50
C MET A 55 -16.86 -5.80 1.06
N ASP A 56 -15.70 -6.15 0.50
CA ASP A 56 -14.41 -5.55 0.92
C ASP A 56 -14.39 -4.04 0.64
N VAL A 57 -14.86 -3.64 -0.55
CA VAL A 57 -14.97 -2.22 -0.94
C VAL A 57 -15.90 -1.46 0.00
N ALA A 58 -17.08 -2.00 0.30
CA ALA A 58 -18.04 -1.40 1.21
C ALA A 58 -17.47 -1.25 2.63
N ALA A 59 -16.81 -2.29 3.15
CA ALA A 59 -16.19 -2.25 4.47
C ALA A 59 -15.10 -1.16 4.57
N LEU A 60 -14.26 -1.02 3.54
CA LEU A 60 -13.23 0.02 3.46
C LEU A 60 -13.84 1.43 3.40
N ALA A 61 -14.91 1.61 2.62
CA ALA A 61 -15.64 2.88 2.54
C ALA A 61 -16.25 3.25 3.89
N CYS A 62 -16.91 2.31 4.57
CA CYS A 62 -17.47 2.51 5.91
C CYS A 62 -16.37 2.87 6.93
N GLY A 63 -15.24 2.17 6.90
CA GLY A 63 -14.11 2.43 7.78
C GLY A 63 -13.49 3.83 7.56
N HIS A 64 -13.39 4.28 6.31
CA HIS A 64 -13.00 5.65 5.98
C HIS A 64 -13.97 6.67 6.59
N LEU A 65 -15.28 6.49 6.41
CA LEU A 65 -16.30 7.39 6.98
C LEU A 65 -16.21 7.46 8.51
N ALA A 66 -16.01 6.31 9.18
CA ALA A 66 -15.86 6.24 10.63
C ALA A 66 -14.61 6.99 11.12
N LEU A 67 -13.44 6.76 10.50
CA LEU A 67 -12.22 7.49 10.86
C LEU A 67 -12.33 9.00 10.60
N ARG A 68 -13.00 9.37 9.51
CA ARG A 68 -13.26 10.77 9.16
C ARG A 68 -14.14 11.45 10.20
N GLN A 69 -15.22 10.81 10.64
CA GLN A 69 -16.10 11.30 11.71
C GLN A 69 -15.35 11.45 13.04
N ALA A 70 -14.44 10.52 13.34
CA ALA A 70 -13.58 10.59 14.53
C ALA A 70 -12.41 11.59 14.40
N GLY A 71 -12.26 12.28 13.26
CA GLY A 71 -11.17 13.22 13.03
C GLY A 71 -9.77 12.59 12.93
N ILE A 72 -9.67 11.26 12.80
CA ILE A 72 -8.41 10.53 12.74
C ILE A 72 -7.87 10.58 11.31
N ALA A 73 -6.65 11.09 11.14
CA ALA A 73 -6.05 11.34 9.81
C ALA A 73 -4.60 10.85 9.68
N THR A 74 -4.22 9.85 10.47
CA THR A 74 -2.90 9.22 10.38
C THR A 74 -2.95 8.05 9.39
N ARG A 75 -1.87 7.87 8.61
CA ARG A 75 -1.77 6.77 7.65
C ARG A 75 -1.78 5.40 8.33
N ALA A 76 -1.19 5.31 9.52
CA ALA A 76 -1.19 4.10 10.33
C ALA A 76 -2.62 3.71 10.77
N ALA A 77 -3.44 4.67 11.21
CA ALA A 77 -4.83 4.39 11.57
C ALA A 77 -5.64 3.90 10.36
N TYR A 78 -5.42 4.50 9.19
CA TYR A 78 -6.05 4.02 7.95
C TYR A 78 -5.58 2.64 7.54
N GLY A 79 -4.30 2.31 7.73
CA GLY A 79 -3.80 0.95 7.53
C GLY A 79 -4.47 -0.04 8.48
N LEU A 80 -4.50 0.24 9.78
CA LEU A 80 -5.19 -0.63 10.75
C LEU A 80 -6.68 -0.79 10.43
N MET A 81 -7.35 0.31 10.06
CA MET A 81 -8.74 0.29 9.62
C MET A 81 -8.94 -0.58 8.40
N GLY A 82 -8.09 -0.48 7.38
CA GLY A 82 -8.20 -1.31 6.18
C GLY A 82 -8.05 -2.80 6.50
N GLY A 83 -7.12 -3.16 7.40
CA GLY A 83 -6.99 -4.54 7.88
C GLY A 83 -8.22 -5.03 8.64
N ALA A 84 -8.73 -4.22 9.57
CA ALA A 84 -9.94 -4.55 10.33
C ALA A 84 -11.19 -4.66 9.44
N ALA A 85 -11.32 -3.78 8.45
CA ALA A 85 -12.41 -3.79 7.48
C ALA A 85 -12.41 -5.10 6.67
N VAL A 86 -11.25 -5.53 6.17
CA VAL A 86 -11.15 -6.78 5.42
C VAL A 86 -11.32 -8.01 6.32
N ALA A 87 -10.83 -7.98 7.57
CA ALA A 87 -11.09 -9.04 8.54
C ALA A 87 -12.61 -9.23 8.76
N LEU A 88 -13.34 -8.13 8.95
CA LEU A 88 -14.79 -8.13 9.15
C LEU A 88 -15.54 -8.54 7.88
N ALA A 89 -15.13 -8.05 6.71
CA ALA A 89 -15.71 -8.47 5.44
C ALA A 89 -15.49 -9.98 5.21
N TYR A 90 -14.31 -10.50 5.54
CA TYR A 90 -14.02 -11.93 5.42
C TYR A 90 -14.89 -12.80 6.34
N THR A 91 -15.09 -12.41 7.60
CA THR A 91 -15.96 -13.16 8.53
C THR A 91 -17.43 -13.12 8.10
N LEU A 92 -17.91 -11.98 7.62
CA LEU A 92 -19.25 -11.86 7.04
C LEU A 92 -19.40 -12.72 5.78
N ALA A 93 -18.42 -12.68 4.89
CA ALA A 93 -18.43 -13.49 3.67
C ALA A 93 -18.50 -14.99 3.98
N GLN A 94 -17.79 -15.47 5.00
CA GLN A 94 -17.93 -16.86 5.44
C GLN A 94 -19.33 -17.16 5.96
N LYS A 95 -19.86 -16.32 6.84
CA LYS A 95 -21.19 -16.50 7.44
C LYS A 95 -22.30 -16.56 6.37
N HIS A 96 -22.14 -15.81 5.29
CA HIS A 96 -23.12 -15.72 4.20
C HIS A 96 -22.81 -16.61 2.99
N GLY A 97 -21.80 -17.48 3.07
CA GLY A 97 -21.47 -18.41 1.97
C GLY A 97 -20.99 -17.70 0.69
N LEU A 98 -20.37 -16.53 0.81
CA LEU A 98 -19.86 -15.76 -0.34
C LEU A 98 -18.44 -16.15 -0.76
N GLN A 99 -17.94 -17.28 -0.26
CA GLN A 99 -16.68 -17.86 -0.68
C GLN A 99 -16.95 -19.05 -1.60
N LEU A 100 -16.09 -19.27 -2.60
CA LEU A 100 -16.18 -20.43 -3.50
C LEU A 100 -16.29 -21.75 -2.72
N THR A 101 -15.55 -21.84 -1.61
CA THR A 101 -15.63 -22.95 -0.67
C THR A 101 -15.39 -22.47 0.74
N ALA A 102 -16.03 -23.11 1.71
CA ALA A 102 -15.75 -22.87 3.11
C ALA A 102 -14.29 -23.27 3.43
N PRO A 103 -13.57 -22.50 4.26
CA PRO A 103 -12.26 -22.92 4.75
C PRO A 103 -12.41 -24.19 5.59
N THR A 104 -11.40 -25.05 5.52
CA THR A 104 -11.29 -26.24 6.38
C THR A 104 -11.37 -25.83 7.86
N PRO A 105 -12.03 -26.63 8.71
CA PRO A 105 -11.98 -26.40 10.16
C PRO A 105 -10.53 -26.21 10.64
N GLY A 106 -10.27 -25.12 11.37
CA GLY A 106 -8.94 -24.77 11.87
C GLY A 106 -8.08 -23.88 10.96
N THR A 107 -8.46 -23.62 9.70
CA THR A 107 -7.67 -22.76 8.79
C THR A 107 -8.24 -21.35 8.62
N VAL A 108 -9.37 -21.05 9.26
CA VAL A 108 -10.10 -19.77 9.16
C VAL A 108 -9.20 -18.56 9.42
N VAL A 109 -8.42 -18.58 10.51
CA VAL A 109 -7.54 -17.47 10.90
C VAL A 109 -6.40 -17.31 9.91
N THR A 110 -5.72 -18.41 9.59
CA THR A 110 -4.58 -18.45 8.68
C THR A 110 -4.96 -17.93 7.29
N ALA A 111 -6.11 -18.36 6.77
CA ALA A 111 -6.63 -17.89 5.49
C ALA A 111 -7.02 -16.39 5.49
N ALA A 112 -7.29 -15.80 6.65
CA ALA A 112 -7.66 -14.39 6.77
C ALA A 112 -6.45 -13.42 6.73
N ILE A 113 -5.25 -13.86 7.11
CA ILE A 113 -4.11 -12.95 7.30
C ILE A 113 -3.72 -12.24 6.00
N VAL A 114 -3.70 -12.95 4.87
CA VAL A 114 -3.32 -12.36 3.58
C VAL A 114 -4.32 -11.26 3.16
N PRO A 115 -5.65 -11.52 3.14
CA PRO A 115 -6.63 -10.47 2.97
C PRO A 115 -6.45 -9.30 3.95
N VAL A 116 -6.21 -9.57 5.24
CA VAL A 116 -6.03 -8.53 6.26
C VAL A 116 -4.82 -7.64 5.95
N ILE A 117 -3.66 -8.22 5.63
CA ILE A 117 -2.46 -7.46 5.25
C ILE A 117 -2.72 -6.61 4.01
N VAL A 118 -3.38 -7.19 2.99
CA VAL A 118 -3.73 -6.44 1.78
C VAL A 118 -4.75 -5.32 2.07
N GLY A 119 -5.68 -5.55 3.00
CA GLY A 119 -6.56 -4.53 3.54
C GLY A 119 -5.78 -3.41 4.23
N MET A 120 -4.76 -3.74 5.01
CA MET A 120 -3.89 -2.75 5.65
C MET A 120 -3.16 -1.90 4.63
N ILE A 121 -2.64 -2.53 3.57
CA ILE A 121 -2.02 -1.82 2.45
C ILE A 121 -3.06 -0.90 1.81
N ALA A 122 -4.24 -1.41 1.43
CA ALA A 122 -5.31 -0.64 0.81
C ALA A 122 -5.71 0.61 1.62
N GLY A 123 -5.96 0.46 2.91
CA GLY A 123 -6.28 1.59 3.79
C GLY A 123 -5.16 2.61 3.85
N PHE A 124 -3.91 2.15 4.02
CA PHE A 124 -2.73 3.03 4.00
C PHE A 124 -2.59 3.79 2.66
N LEU A 125 -2.77 3.10 1.53
CA LEU A 125 -2.75 3.68 0.19
C LEU A 125 -3.79 4.78 0.03
N TYR A 126 -5.01 4.54 0.53
CA TYR A 126 -6.07 5.52 0.49
C TYR A 126 -5.66 6.81 1.21
N ALA A 127 -5.19 6.72 2.45
CA ALA A 127 -4.75 7.89 3.22
C ALA A 127 -3.55 8.60 2.57
N GLN A 128 -2.68 7.88 1.89
CA GLN A 128 -1.56 8.47 1.14
C GLN A 128 -2.08 9.32 -0.02
N PHE A 129 -2.98 8.79 -0.85
CA PHE A 129 -3.38 9.41 -2.11
C PHE A 129 -4.54 10.38 -1.99
N ALA A 130 -5.40 10.22 -0.99
CA ALA A 130 -6.53 11.11 -0.77
C ALA A 130 -6.08 12.50 -0.30
N GLY A 131 -4.98 12.58 0.45
CA GLY A 131 -4.50 13.83 1.03
C GLY A 131 -5.41 14.33 2.16
N ARG A 132 -5.09 15.51 2.71
CA ARG A 132 -5.85 16.14 3.78
C ARG A 132 -6.72 17.26 3.23
N GLU A 133 -7.88 17.46 3.83
CA GLU A 133 -8.66 18.66 3.59
C GLU A 133 -7.96 19.83 4.29
N PHE A 134 -7.51 20.80 3.51
CA PHE A 134 -7.14 22.09 4.06
C PHE A 134 -8.44 22.79 4.42
N ALA A 135 -8.59 23.16 5.69
CA ALA A 135 -9.58 24.15 6.04
C ALA A 135 -9.22 25.38 5.19
N ALA A 136 -10.05 25.73 4.21
CA ALA A 136 -10.07 27.09 3.74
C ALA A 136 -10.26 27.91 5.02
N GLU A 137 -9.29 28.73 5.35
CA GLU A 137 -9.44 29.73 6.40
C GLU A 137 -10.64 30.56 5.97
N THR A 138 -11.82 30.20 6.47
CA THR A 138 -13.00 31.04 6.43
C THR A 138 -12.63 32.24 7.26
N ALA A 139 -11.95 33.20 6.62
CA ALA A 139 -12.01 34.58 7.02
C ALA A 139 -13.51 34.87 7.22
N PRO A 140 -13.93 35.37 8.39
CA PRO A 140 -15.32 35.73 8.58
C PRO A 140 -15.60 36.82 7.55
N VAL A 141 -16.33 36.46 6.48
CA VAL A 141 -16.98 37.44 5.62
C VAL A 141 -18.09 38.01 6.48
N ALA A 142 -17.71 38.97 7.33
CA ALA A 142 -18.65 39.83 8.01
C ALA A 142 -19.52 40.44 6.91
N SER A 143 -20.80 40.09 6.97
CA SER A 143 -21.87 40.74 6.22
C SER A 143 -21.86 42.23 6.55
N ALA A 144 -21.13 43.00 5.76
CA ALA A 144 -21.17 44.46 5.77
C ALA A 144 -21.42 44.93 4.33
N ALA A 145 -22.64 44.74 3.87
CA ALA A 145 -23.19 45.44 2.74
C ALA A 145 -24.42 46.22 3.21
N GLN A 146 -24.17 47.43 3.72
CA GLN A 146 -24.99 48.62 3.47
C GLN A 146 -24.11 49.87 3.69
N SER A 147 -23.82 50.54 2.58
CA SER A 147 -23.08 51.81 2.42
C SER A 147 -24.00 53.02 2.75
N PRO A 148 -23.58 54.31 2.63
CA PRO A 148 -22.25 54.86 2.34
C PRO A 148 -21.88 56.14 3.14
N ALA A 149 -20.61 56.29 3.55
CA ALA A 149 -19.99 57.61 3.71
C ALA A 149 -18.45 57.50 3.74
N THR A 150 -17.83 58.05 2.70
CA THR A 150 -16.49 58.65 2.58
C THR A 150 -15.48 58.42 3.73
N GLU A 151 -14.51 57.50 3.57
CA GLU A 151 -13.09 57.64 4.01
C GLU A 151 -12.21 56.38 3.68
N PRO A 152 -10.88 56.41 3.89
CA PRO A 152 -9.83 56.26 2.86
C PRO A 152 -9.57 54.83 2.36
N ILE A 153 -8.94 54.73 1.19
CA ILE A 153 -8.53 53.47 0.52
C ILE A 153 -7.69 52.61 1.47
N ALA A 154 -8.31 51.58 2.05
CA ALA A 154 -7.64 50.51 2.78
C ALA A 154 -6.76 49.70 1.81
N PRO A 155 -5.54 49.29 2.21
CA PRO A 155 -4.67 48.51 1.33
C PRO A 155 -5.38 47.20 0.95
N ALA A 156 -5.43 46.94 -0.36
CA ALA A 156 -5.99 45.73 -0.92
C ALA A 156 -5.50 44.50 -0.14
N ALA A 157 -6.43 43.67 0.31
CA ALA A 157 -6.13 42.42 1.02
C ALA A 157 -5.07 41.65 0.22
N ALA A 158 -3.93 41.39 0.85
CA ALA A 158 -2.83 40.69 0.23
C ALA A 158 -3.34 39.38 -0.37
N PRO A 159 -2.97 39.05 -1.63
CA PRO A 159 -3.39 37.80 -2.24
C PRO A 159 -2.99 36.62 -1.32
N PRO A 160 -3.81 35.56 -1.25
CA PRO A 160 -3.51 34.40 -0.41
C PRO A 160 -2.10 33.93 -0.74
N ARG A 161 -1.20 34.02 0.26
CA ARG A 161 0.22 33.71 0.10
C ARG A 161 0.31 32.29 -0.42
N ALA A 162 0.76 32.13 -1.66
CA ALA A 162 1.03 30.82 -2.21
C ALA A 162 1.97 30.08 -1.24
N PRO A 163 1.72 28.80 -0.94
CA PRO A 163 2.54 28.05 0.00
C PRO A 163 4.00 28.09 -0.49
N ALA A 164 4.88 28.67 0.32
CA ALA A 164 6.29 28.84 -0.02
C ALA A 164 6.91 27.47 -0.31
N THR A 165 7.44 27.30 -1.52
CA THR A 165 8.08 26.06 -1.97
C THR A 165 9.53 26.01 -1.51
N TYR A 166 9.93 24.91 -0.86
CA TYR A 166 11.32 24.65 -0.49
C TYR A 166 12.18 24.41 -1.74
N ASP A 167 13.18 25.25 -1.95
CA ASP A 167 14.09 25.20 -3.12
C ASP A 167 15.50 24.67 -2.77
N GLY A 168 15.64 24.05 -1.59
CA GLY A 168 16.91 23.49 -1.13
C GLY A 168 17.14 22.04 -1.60
N PRO A 169 18.35 21.50 -1.38
CA PRO A 169 18.66 20.11 -1.69
C PRO A 169 17.76 19.16 -0.91
N VAL A 170 17.32 18.08 -1.56
CA VAL A 170 16.39 17.11 -0.99
C VAL A 170 16.91 15.69 -1.07
N LEU A 171 16.43 14.83 -0.17
CA LEU A 171 16.66 13.40 -0.14
C LEU A 171 15.34 12.64 -0.07
N VAL A 172 15.38 11.34 -0.37
CA VAL A 172 14.24 10.45 -0.13
C VAL A 172 14.20 10.08 1.35
N ARG A 173 13.02 10.21 1.96
CA ARG A 173 12.81 9.93 3.39
C ARG A 173 12.83 8.43 3.69
N THR A 174 13.42 8.03 4.81
CA THR A 174 13.27 6.65 5.31
C THR A 174 11.83 6.43 5.79
N SER A 175 11.13 5.48 5.17
CA SER A 175 9.73 5.16 5.51
C SER A 175 9.58 3.68 5.81
N ILE A 176 9.29 3.34 7.07
CA ILE A 176 9.05 1.96 7.52
C ILE A 176 7.92 1.33 6.70
N ALA A 177 6.82 2.07 6.48
CA ALA A 177 5.71 1.57 5.67
C ALA A 177 6.11 1.29 4.21
N ALA A 178 6.91 2.18 3.60
CA ALA A 178 7.42 1.94 2.25
C ALA A 178 8.33 0.70 2.20
N THR A 179 9.18 0.52 3.21
CA THR A 179 10.04 -0.67 3.34
C THR A 179 9.22 -1.94 3.47
N VAL A 180 8.21 -1.96 4.36
CA VAL A 180 7.34 -3.13 4.56
C VAL A 180 6.61 -3.48 3.28
N ILE A 181 6.03 -2.50 2.58
CA ILE A 181 5.32 -2.73 1.31
C ILE A 181 6.29 -3.27 0.25
N ALA A 182 7.44 -2.63 0.07
CA ALA A 182 8.42 -3.02 -0.93
C ALA A 182 9.05 -4.40 -0.64
N ALA A 183 9.15 -4.79 0.63
CA ALA A 183 9.66 -6.11 1.04
C ALA A 183 8.61 -7.22 0.91
N ALA A 184 7.34 -6.95 1.28
CA ALA A 184 6.28 -7.95 1.25
C ALA A 184 5.78 -8.24 -0.16
N MET A 185 5.62 -7.22 -1.01
CA MET A 185 4.96 -7.37 -2.32
C MET A 185 5.66 -8.37 -3.27
N PRO A 186 6.99 -8.35 -3.43
CA PRO A 186 7.67 -9.35 -4.26
C PRO A 186 7.46 -10.78 -3.75
N ALA A 187 7.53 -10.98 -2.43
CA ALA A 187 7.31 -12.29 -1.81
C ALA A 187 5.87 -12.77 -2.04
N ILE A 188 4.87 -11.90 -1.83
CA ILE A 188 3.47 -12.19 -2.10
C ILE A 188 3.29 -12.57 -3.58
N PHE A 189 3.84 -11.77 -4.50
CA PHE A 189 3.68 -12.00 -5.93
C PHE A 189 4.30 -13.31 -6.39
N VAL A 190 5.55 -13.58 -6.01
CA VAL A 190 6.24 -14.85 -6.33
C VAL A 190 5.48 -16.02 -5.73
N THR A 191 5.02 -15.91 -4.49
CA THR A 191 4.29 -16.99 -3.83
C THR A 191 2.97 -17.28 -4.53
N VAL A 192 2.19 -16.24 -4.86
CA VAL A 192 0.93 -16.40 -5.61
C VAL A 192 1.19 -17.02 -6.98
N LEU A 193 2.19 -16.55 -7.71
CA LEU A 193 2.55 -17.08 -9.03
C LEU A 193 3.00 -18.54 -8.94
N THR A 194 3.91 -18.85 -8.01
CA THR A 194 4.44 -20.20 -7.78
C THR A 194 3.32 -21.16 -7.37
N LEU A 195 2.45 -20.77 -6.44
CA LEU A 195 1.30 -21.59 -6.06
C LEU A 195 0.35 -21.80 -7.23
N SER A 196 0.07 -20.76 -8.03
CA SER A 196 -0.83 -20.87 -9.19
C SER A 196 -0.30 -21.83 -10.27
N VAL A 197 1.04 -21.91 -10.43
CA VAL A 197 1.68 -22.77 -11.43
C VAL A 197 1.90 -24.20 -10.91
N ILE A 198 2.30 -24.34 -9.64
CA ILE A 198 2.68 -25.65 -9.07
C ILE A 198 1.47 -26.44 -8.55
N MET A 199 0.46 -25.76 -7.99
CA MET A 199 -0.67 -26.46 -7.34
C MET A 199 -1.49 -27.37 -8.27
N PRO A 200 -1.79 -26.99 -9.52
CA PRO A 200 -2.45 -27.91 -10.46
C PRO A 200 -1.66 -29.20 -10.71
N GLY A 201 -0.33 -29.15 -10.64
CA GLY A 201 0.54 -30.32 -10.76
C GLY A 201 0.61 -31.16 -9.49
N PHE A 202 0.43 -30.55 -8.31
CA PHE A 202 0.60 -31.23 -7.02
C PHE A 202 -0.45 -32.33 -6.78
N GLY A 203 -1.71 -32.08 -7.15
CA GLY A 203 -2.79 -33.07 -7.06
C GLY A 203 -2.59 -34.28 -7.98
N SER A 204 -1.89 -34.09 -9.11
CA SER A 204 -1.54 -35.19 -10.01
C SER A 204 -0.44 -36.11 -9.47
N ILE A 205 0.41 -35.60 -8.57
CA ILE A 205 1.57 -36.31 -8.01
C ILE A 205 1.20 -37.10 -6.74
N MET A 206 0.30 -36.57 -5.91
CA MET A 206 -0.06 -37.17 -4.61
C MET A 206 -1.03 -38.35 -4.72
N GLY A 207 -1.53 -38.67 -5.92
CA GLY A 207 -2.49 -39.76 -6.14
C GLY A 207 -3.87 -39.41 -5.61
N ALA A 208 -4.91 -39.70 -6.39
CA ALA A 208 -6.31 -39.37 -6.13
C ALA A 208 -6.93 -40.20 -4.98
N SER A 209 -6.31 -40.21 -3.79
CA SER A 209 -6.94 -40.75 -2.60
C SER A 209 -7.81 -39.66 -1.98
N ALA A 210 -9.14 -39.86 -2.07
CA ALA A 210 -10.18 -38.97 -1.54
C ALA A 210 -10.25 -39.00 0.01
N ASP A 211 -9.12 -39.21 0.68
CA ASP A 211 -9.08 -39.22 2.13
C ASP A 211 -9.15 -37.77 2.64
N ARG A 212 -9.99 -37.53 3.65
CA ARG A 212 -10.20 -36.17 4.19
C ARG A 212 -8.91 -35.56 4.75
N SER A 213 -7.96 -36.42 5.16
CA SER A 213 -6.61 -36.08 5.59
C SER A 213 -5.77 -35.49 4.45
N VAL A 214 -5.88 -36.04 3.24
CA VAL A 214 -5.22 -35.57 2.01
C VAL A 214 -5.85 -34.26 1.54
N LEU A 215 -7.18 -34.16 1.55
CA LEU A 215 -7.88 -32.91 1.22
C LEU A 215 -7.55 -31.78 2.21
N ALA A 216 -7.43 -32.09 3.51
CA ALA A 216 -7.01 -31.12 4.51
C ALA A 216 -5.54 -30.70 4.33
N ALA A 217 -4.66 -31.62 3.95
CA ALA A 217 -3.27 -31.33 3.61
C ALA A 217 -3.17 -30.47 2.33
N GLU A 218 -3.95 -30.77 1.29
CA GLU A 218 -4.00 -29.99 0.04
C GLU A 218 -4.55 -28.57 0.23
N LEU A 219 -5.42 -28.36 1.22
CA LEU A 219 -5.93 -27.03 1.58
C LEU A 219 -4.99 -26.27 2.53
N ALA A 220 -4.27 -26.97 3.41
CA ALA A 220 -3.36 -26.37 4.38
C ALA A 220 -1.96 -26.09 3.82
N LEU A 221 -1.46 -26.92 2.91
CA LEU A 221 -0.13 -26.79 2.30
C LEU A 221 0.06 -25.47 1.54
N PRO A 222 -0.86 -25.01 0.68
CA PRO A 222 -0.70 -23.74 -0.03
C PRO A 222 -0.60 -22.56 0.94
N ALA A 223 -1.44 -22.57 1.99
CA ALA A 223 -1.38 -21.56 3.03
C ALA A 223 -0.05 -21.63 3.80
N GLN A 224 0.37 -22.82 4.27
CA GLN A 224 1.63 -22.97 4.98
C GLN A 224 2.84 -22.57 4.12
N ILE A 225 2.92 -23.05 2.88
CA ILE A 225 3.93 -22.65 1.91
C ILE A 225 3.88 -21.14 1.73
N PHE A 226 2.69 -20.54 1.60
CA PHE A 226 2.57 -19.11 1.46
C PHE A 226 3.16 -18.35 2.66
N PHE A 227 2.76 -18.73 3.88
CA PHE A 227 3.25 -18.08 5.09
C PHE A 227 4.75 -18.26 5.26
N ILE A 228 5.25 -19.47 5.04
CA ILE A 228 6.68 -19.76 5.13
C ILE A 228 7.42 -18.93 4.10
N THR A 229 7.00 -18.93 2.83
CA THR A 229 7.65 -18.15 1.77
C THR A 229 7.62 -16.66 2.07
N VAL A 230 6.46 -16.10 2.44
CA VAL A 230 6.38 -14.67 2.79
C VAL A 230 7.24 -14.35 4.00
N PHE A 231 7.18 -15.13 5.08
CA PHE A 231 7.94 -14.85 6.30
C PHE A 231 9.45 -14.99 6.11
N VAL A 232 9.88 -16.09 5.47
CA VAL A 232 11.29 -16.36 5.18
C VAL A 232 11.86 -15.32 4.22
N MET A 233 11.09 -14.85 3.24
CA MET A 233 11.55 -13.85 2.27
C MET A 233 11.43 -12.41 2.78
N PHE A 234 10.50 -12.13 3.70
CA PHE A 234 10.20 -10.77 4.14
C PHE A 234 11.38 -10.09 4.85
N VAL A 235 11.98 -10.77 5.85
CA VAL A 235 13.08 -10.18 6.63
C VAL A 235 14.32 -9.91 5.75
N PRO A 236 14.82 -10.89 4.94
CA PRO A 236 15.91 -10.63 4.01
C PRO A 236 15.58 -9.53 2.99
N ALA A 237 14.36 -9.53 2.42
CA ALA A 237 13.95 -8.49 1.49
C ALA A 237 13.93 -7.11 2.13
N ALA A 238 13.46 -6.98 3.38
CA ALA A 238 13.47 -5.71 4.11
C ALA A 238 14.89 -5.20 4.33
N ILE A 239 15.85 -6.07 4.67
CA ILE A 239 17.27 -5.71 4.79
C ILE A 239 17.80 -5.17 3.46
N VAL A 240 17.55 -5.88 2.35
CA VAL A 240 17.98 -5.47 1.02
C VAL A 240 17.36 -4.13 0.61
N VAL A 241 16.07 -3.90 0.88
CA VAL A 241 15.38 -2.63 0.60
C VAL A 241 16.00 -1.49 1.41
N VAL A 242 16.30 -1.70 2.70
CA VAL A 242 16.95 -0.67 3.53
C VAL A 242 18.36 -0.37 3.01
N ALA A 243 19.16 -1.40 2.72
CA ALA A 243 20.52 -1.23 2.22
C ALA A 243 20.56 -0.49 0.88
N THR A 244 19.69 -0.89 -0.06
CA THR A 244 19.60 -0.26 -1.38
C THR A 244 19.05 1.15 -1.31
N HIS A 245 18.14 1.45 -0.38
CA HIS A 245 17.69 2.81 -0.11
C HIS A 245 18.80 3.69 0.48
N MET A 246 19.60 3.19 1.44
CA MET A 246 20.75 3.93 1.98
C MET A 246 21.78 4.23 0.90
N LEU A 247 22.06 3.26 0.03
CA LEU A 247 22.94 3.44 -1.12
C LEU A 247 22.38 4.47 -2.12
N ALA A 248 21.08 4.41 -2.43
CA ALA A 248 20.43 5.41 -3.27
C ALA A 248 20.52 6.83 -2.67
N ARG A 249 20.40 6.94 -1.34
CA ARG A 249 20.57 8.22 -0.62
C ARG A 249 22.01 8.73 -0.69
N SER A 250 23.03 7.87 -0.58
CA SER A 250 24.43 8.31 -0.68
C SER A 250 24.76 8.88 -2.07
N PHE A 251 24.14 8.35 -3.13
CA PHE A 251 24.24 8.89 -4.49
C PHE A 251 23.26 10.04 -4.79
N ARG A 252 22.50 10.51 -3.80
CA ARG A 252 21.48 11.57 -3.94
C ARG A 252 20.45 11.28 -5.03
N PHE A 253 20.11 10.02 -5.23
CA PHE A 253 19.05 9.65 -6.15
C PHE A 253 17.68 9.99 -5.54
N THR A 254 16.94 10.86 -6.23
CA THR A 254 15.63 11.36 -5.77
C THR A 254 14.49 11.07 -6.75
N SER A 255 14.82 10.71 -7.99
CA SER A 255 13.84 10.44 -9.04
C SER A 255 13.19 9.05 -8.85
N GLY A 256 11.93 8.93 -9.29
CA GLY A 256 11.25 7.63 -9.31
C GLY A 256 11.92 6.63 -10.26
N GLY A 257 12.50 7.12 -11.36
CA GLY A 257 13.21 6.30 -12.34
C GLY A 257 14.46 5.63 -11.76
N HIS A 258 15.25 6.33 -10.94
CA HIS A 258 16.41 5.72 -10.29
C HIS A 258 16.00 4.58 -9.36
N TYR A 259 14.95 4.78 -8.56
CA TYR A 259 14.45 3.72 -7.68
C TYR A 259 13.85 2.55 -8.47
N ALA A 260 13.18 2.81 -9.60
CA ALA A 260 12.72 1.74 -10.48
C ALA A 260 13.88 0.89 -11.00
N LEU A 261 14.95 1.53 -11.48
CA LEU A 261 16.13 0.83 -11.98
C LEU A 261 16.82 0.01 -10.86
N ILE A 262 16.96 0.59 -9.67
CA ILE A 262 17.51 -0.13 -8.50
C ILE A 262 16.65 -1.35 -8.16
N GLY A 263 15.33 -1.17 -8.07
CA GLY A 263 14.42 -2.27 -7.75
C GLY A 263 14.47 -3.38 -8.80
N ALA A 264 14.52 -3.02 -10.09
CA ALA A 264 14.69 -3.99 -11.18
C ALA A 264 16.00 -4.76 -11.04
N ALA A 265 17.12 -4.06 -10.83
CA ALA A 265 18.43 -4.67 -10.69
C ALA A 265 18.50 -5.62 -9.49
N VAL A 266 17.98 -5.21 -8.33
CA VAL A 266 17.92 -6.03 -7.11
C VAL A 266 17.14 -7.32 -7.35
N ASN A 267 15.95 -7.23 -7.97
CA ASN A 267 15.14 -8.41 -8.25
C ASN A 267 15.76 -9.31 -9.33
N CYS A 268 16.43 -8.74 -10.34
CA CYS A 268 17.17 -9.52 -11.33
C CYS A 268 18.31 -10.31 -10.67
N VAL A 269 19.08 -9.67 -9.78
CA VAL A 269 20.14 -10.34 -9.02
C VAL A 269 19.56 -11.45 -8.15
N ALA A 270 18.46 -11.18 -7.43
CA ALA A 270 17.78 -12.20 -6.63
C ALA A 270 17.30 -13.38 -7.50
N ALA A 271 16.72 -13.11 -8.67
CA ALA A 271 16.30 -14.14 -9.62
C ALA A 271 17.48 -14.98 -10.14
N LEU A 272 18.63 -14.36 -10.44
CA LEU A 272 19.85 -15.06 -10.86
C LEU A 272 20.41 -15.97 -9.77
N LEU A 273 20.40 -15.50 -8.51
CA LEU A 273 20.83 -16.33 -7.38
C LEU A 273 19.90 -17.54 -7.18
N LEU A 274 18.62 -17.39 -7.48
CA LEU A 274 17.63 -18.48 -7.39
C LEU A 274 17.60 -19.40 -8.61
N ILE A 275 18.12 -18.97 -9.78
CA ILE A 275 18.20 -19.79 -11.00
C ILE A 275 18.95 -21.09 -10.73
N ALA A 276 20.00 -21.06 -9.90
CA ALA A 276 20.78 -22.24 -9.54
C ALA A 276 19.99 -23.30 -8.75
N MET A 277 18.92 -22.90 -8.05
CA MET A 277 18.08 -23.82 -7.27
C MET A 277 16.81 -24.28 -8.00
N VAL A 278 16.19 -23.41 -8.81
CA VAL A 278 14.81 -23.64 -9.28
C VAL A 278 14.71 -23.65 -10.82
N HIS A 279 15.83 -23.48 -11.55
CA HIS A 279 15.83 -23.35 -13.03
C HIS A 279 14.79 -22.32 -13.54
N ALA A 280 14.54 -21.29 -12.74
CA ALA A 280 13.45 -20.33 -12.94
C ALA A 280 13.83 -19.21 -13.92
N ALA A 281 14.57 -19.52 -14.99
CA ALA A 281 15.04 -18.53 -15.97
C ALA A 281 13.90 -17.71 -16.60
N PHE A 282 12.71 -18.32 -16.71
CA PHE A 282 11.49 -17.67 -17.21
C PHE A 282 10.94 -16.59 -16.27
N LEU A 283 11.34 -16.56 -14.98
CA LEU A 283 10.90 -15.52 -14.03
C LEU A 283 11.69 -14.22 -14.15
N PHE A 284 12.79 -14.19 -14.91
CA PHE A 284 13.68 -13.02 -14.97
C PHE A 284 12.98 -11.73 -15.46
N PRO A 285 12.18 -11.74 -16.56
CA PRO A 285 11.46 -10.54 -17.00
C PRO A 285 10.40 -10.09 -15.98
N VAL A 286 9.71 -11.05 -15.36
CA VAL A 286 8.69 -10.79 -14.34
C VAL A 286 9.33 -10.19 -13.09
N ALA A 287 10.46 -10.73 -12.64
CA ALA A 287 11.20 -10.23 -11.50
C ALA A 287 11.68 -8.80 -11.73
N ALA A 288 12.20 -8.49 -12.93
CA ALA A 288 12.61 -7.15 -13.32
C ALA A 288 11.45 -6.15 -13.26
N ILE A 289 10.29 -6.51 -13.83
CA ILE A 289 9.09 -5.65 -13.83
C ILE A 289 8.59 -5.43 -12.41
N VAL A 290 8.44 -6.50 -11.62
CA VAL A 290 7.99 -6.40 -10.22
C VAL A 290 8.95 -5.53 -9.42
N GLY A 291 10.26 -5.71 -9.60
CA GLY A 291 11.30 -4.91 -8.95
C GLY A 291 11.21 -3.44 -9.35
N ALA A 292 11.07 -3.16 -10.65
CA ALA A 292 10.94 -1.80 -11.15
C ALA A 292 9.73 -1.07 -10.58
N VAL A 293 8.57 -1.75 -10.59
CA VAL A 293 7.34 -1.21 -10.02
C VAL A 293 7.52 -0.96 -8.52
N MET A 294 8.04 -1.93 -7.76
CA MET A 294 8.21 -1.78 -6.32
C MET A 294 9.23 -0.70 -5.94
N GLY A 295 10.30 -0.54 -6.72
CA GLY A 295 11.24 0.58 -6.54
C GLY A 295 10.58 1.93 -6.75
N ALA A 296 9.89 2.13 -7.88
CA ALA A 296 9.16 3.37 -8.16
C ALA A 296 8.10 3.68 -7.08
N VAL A 297 7.39 2.63 -6.66
CA VAL A 297 6.37 2.68 -5.62
C VAL A 297 6.98 3.03 -4.26
N TYR A 298 8.11 2.42 -3.90
CA TYR A 298 8.86 2.75 -2.69
C TYR A 298 9.20 4.24 -2.64
N ARG A 299 9.82 4.79 -3.69
CA ARG A 299 10.16 6.22 -3.77
C ARG A 299 8.93 7.10 -3.56
N ARG A 300 7.81 6.72 -4.17
CA ARG A 300 6.55 7.47 -4.07
C ARG A 300 5.98 7.45 -2.64
N PHE A 301 6.11 6.34 -1.91
CA PHE A 301 5.63 6.25 -0.52
C PHE A 301 6.59 6.86 0.50
N ALA A 302 7.88 6.65 0.29
CA ALA A 302 8.95 7.25 1.07
C ALA A 302 8.81 8.79 1.05
N GLY A 303 8.56 9.35 -0.13
CA GLY A 303 8.46 10.79 -0.30
C GLY A 303 9.84 11.44 -0.24
N ILE A 304 9.82 12.77 -0.17
CA ILE A 304 11.02 13.59 -0.23
C ILE A 304 11.10 14.41 1.06
N GLU A 305 12.29 14.55 1.62
CA GLU A 305 12.58 15.41 2.77
C GLU A 305 13.77 16.34 2.45
N PRO A 306 13.83 17.54 3.05
CA PRO A 306 15.02 18.38 2.98
C PRO A 306 16.27 17.62 3.42
N LEU A 307 17.40 17.85 2.74
CA LEU A 307 18.70 17.36 3.18
C LEU A 307 18.98 17.96 4.57
N PRO A 308 19.27 17.15 5.61
CA PRO A 308 19.72 17.67 6.89
C PRO A 308 20.95 18.55 6.66
N LEU A 309 20.89 19.78 7.17
CA LEU A 309 22.02 20.69 7.10
C LEU A 309 23.17 20.05 7.88
N PRO A 310 24.35 19.88 7.27
CA PRO A 310 25.53 19.57 8.05
C PRO A 310 25.76 20.79 8.95
N GLU A 311 26.04 20.53 10.23
CA GLU A 311 26.52 21.51 11.23
C GLU A 311 25.58 22.67 11.61
N ASP A 312 25.81 23.24 12.80
CA ASP A 312 25.11 24.44 13.27
C ASP A 312 25.40 25.57 12.27
N VAL A 313 24.37 25.96 11.51
CA VAL A 313 24.48 27.11 10.62
C VAL A 313 24.68 28.34 11.50
N LEU A 314 25.91 28.85 11.53
CA LEU A 314 26.24 30.17 12.08
C LEU A 314 25.45 31.21 11.28
N ALA A 315 24.27 31.57 11.75
CA ALA A 315 23.50 32.65 11.17
C ALA A 315 24.32 33.93 11.32
N GLN A 316 24.82 34.46 10.20
CA GLN A 316 25.56 35.72 10.17
C GLN A 316 24.71 36.90 10.65
N ASP A 317 23.38 36.77 10.61
CA ASP A 317 22.44 37.75 11.13
C ASP A 317 21.41 37.09 12.09
N PRO A 318 21.47 37.39 13.40
CA PRO A 318 20.50 36.90 14.39
C PRO A 318 19.04 37.29 14.10
N ARG A 319 18.80 38.31 13.27
CA ARG A 319 17.45 38.75 12.88
C ARG A 319 16.78 37.80 11.89
N THR A 320 17.55 36.92 11.25
CA THR A 320 17.05 35.88 10.34
C THR A 320 16.75 34.57 11.07
N LEU A 321 17.11 34.47 12.36
CA LEU A 321 16.85 33.29 13.18
C LEU A 321 15.38 33.26 13.61
N VAL A 322 14.71 32.19 13.21
CA VAL A 322 13.33 31.93 13.62
C VAL A 322 13.31 31.02 14.85
N PRO A 323 12.57 31.38 15.93
CA PRO A 323 12.46 30.58 17.15
C PRO A 323 12.04 29.13 16.90
N ALA A 324 12.41 28.23 17.82
CA ALA A 324 12.12 26.80 17.70
C ALA A 324 10.62 26.48 17.56
N ASP A 325 9.77 27.29 18.18
CA ASP A 325 8.32 27.08 18.23
C ASP A 325 7.55 27.77 17.09
N HIS A 326 8.25 28.45 16.19
CA HIS A 326 7.61 29.28 15.18
C HIS A 326 6.81 28.43 14.17
N PRO A 327 5.58 28.85 13.80
CA PRO A 327 4.72 28.11 12.88
C PRO A 327 5.37 27.78 11.53
N SER A 328 6.26 28.65 11.04
CA SER A 328 7.03 28.44 9.80
C SER A 328 8.05 27.29 9.85
N ARG A 329 8.36 26.74 11.03
CA ARG A 329 9.11 25.47 11.16
C ARG A 329 8.20 24.25 11.04
N ARG A 330 6.90 24.40 11.33
CA ARG A 330 5.87 23.34 11.23
C ARG A 330 5.31 23.23 9.81
N THR A 331 5.34 24.33 9.05
CA THR A 331 5.06 24.39 7.63
C THR A 331 6.32 24.87 6.93
N HIS A 332 7.02 23.99 6.20
CA HIS A 332 8.28 24.24 5.47
C HIS A 332 8.30 25.55 4.65
N ALA A 333 8.42 26.71 5.30
CA ALA A 333 8.34 28.00 4.64
C ALA A 333 9.75 28.55 4.46
N VAL A 334 10.09 28.77 3.19
CA VAL A 334 11.32 29.47 2.78
C VAL A 334 11.15 30.95 3.08
N ILE A 335 12.12 31.53 3.78
CA ILE A 335 12.25 32.98 3.95
C ILE A 335 13.05 33.46 2.73
N MET A 336 12.37 34.12 1.79
CA MET A 336 13.05 34.84 0.71
C MET A 336 13.44 36.21 1.25
N ASN A 337 14.74 36.52 1.26
CA ASN A 337 15.20 37.89 1.45
C ASN A 337 14.85 38.69 0.19
N GLY A 338 13.96 39.67 0.35
CA GLY A 338 13.83 40.82 -0.53
C GLY A 338 14.32 42.03 0.24
#